data_AF-A0A7J3NUG3-F1
#
_entry.id   AF-A0A7J3NUG3-F1
#
_cell.length_a   1.000
_cell.length_b   1.000
_cell.length_c   1.000
_cell.angle_alpha   90.00
_cell.angle_beta   90.00
_cell.angle_gamma   90.00
#
_symmetry.space_group_name_H-M   'P 1'
#
loop_
_entity.id
_entity.type
_entity.pdbx_description
1 polymer ?
#
loop_
_entity_poly.entity_id
_entity_poly.type
_entity_poly.pdbx_seq_one_letter_code
_entity_poly.pdbx_strand_id
1 'polypeptide(L)'
;MKEAGFSPFGGVNFDVKVAGGVSTQYVPEELKKAVASKPLAPPEPPPDGWEIMDIVESKPAVIEEDFASSKGTFRIRVVTEPVMASRNMNYKSIHDEPTYWVSWVTKISWKPLKG
;
A
#
# COMPACT_ATOMS: atom_id res chain seq x y z
N MET A 1 11.12 -8.12 8.75
CA MET A 1 11.63 -9.12 7.79
C MET A 1 12.33 -10.22 8.57
N LYS A 2 12.21 -11.49 8.15
CA LYS A 2 12.86 -12.64 8.81
C LYS A 2 13.20 -13.74 7.80
N GLU A 3 14.17 -14.58 8.13
CA GLU A 3 14.39 -15.82 7.38
C GLU A 3 13.23 -16.79 7.59
N ALA A 4 12.83 -17.47 6.51
CA ALA A 4 11.67 -18.36 6.49
C ALA A 4 11.98 -19.76 5.93
N GLY A 5 13.26 -20.06 5.63
CA GLY A 5 13.71 -21.37 5.16
C GLY A 5 14.60 -21.28 3.94
N PHE A 6 14.53 -22.30 3.09
CA PHE A 6 15.34 -22.42 1.88
C PHE A 6 14.64 -21.81 0.65
N SER A 7 15.43 -21.19 -0.22
CA SER A 7 15.04 -20.79 -1.59
C SER A 7 16.22 -21.02 -2.52
N PRO A 8 15.99 -21.37 -3.81
CA PRO A 8 17.07 -21.51 -4.79
C PRO A 8 17.76 -20.18 -5.13
N PHE A 9 17.24 -19.03 -4.68
CA PHE A 9 17.78 -17.69 -4.98
C PHE A 9 18.82 -17.23 -3.95
N GLY A 10 19.79 -18.10 -3.63
CA GLY A 10 20.85 -17.84 -2.65
C GLY A 10 20.77 -18.67 -1.36
N GLY A 11 19.96 -19.73 -1.35
CA GLY A 11 19.92 -20.70 -0.23
C GLY A 11 19.13 -20.24 0.99
N VAL A 12 18.44 -19.11 0.90
CA VAL A 12 17.61 -18.53 1.98
C VAL A 12 16.36 -17.87 1.41
N ASN A 13 15.22 -18.11 2.07
CA ASN A 13 13.93 -17.50 1.80
C ASN A 13 13.62 -16.43 2.86
N PHE A 14 12.92 -15.36 2.47
CA PHE A 14 12.56 -14.27 3.36
C PHE A 14 11.05 -14.13 3.50
N ASP A 15 10.55 -14.03 4.74
CA ASP A 15 9.21 -13.56 5.03
C ASP A 15 9.24 -12.03 5.23
N VAL A 16 8.58 -11.34 4.31
CA VAL A 16 8.51 -9.88 4.24
C VAL A 16 7.08 -9.44 4.51
N LYS A 17 6.86 -8.95 5.73
CA LYS A 17 5.62 -8.28 6.10
C LYS A 17 5.64 -6.84 5.59
N VAL A 18 4.77 -6.52 4.64
CA VAL A 18 4.59 -5.17 4.10
C VAL A 18 3.42 -4.49 4.79
N ALA A 19 3.64 -3.25 5.24
CA ALA A 19 2.62 -2.37 5.75
C ALA A 19 2.56 -1.12 4.86
N GLY A 20 1.35 -0.68 4.52
CA GLY A 20 1.10 0.48 3.67
C GLY A 20 -0.13 1.22 4.13
N GLY A 21 -0.19 2.51 3.81
CA GLY A 21 -1.32 3.38 4.08
C GLY A 21 -1.56 4.32 2.91
N VAL A 22 -2.77 4.88 2.85
CA VAL A 22 -3.17 5.85 1.83
C VAL A 22 -3.47 7.15 2.54
N SER A 23 -2.95 8.25 2.00
CA SER A 23 -3.38 9.59 2.36
C SER A 23 -3.57 10.41 1.10
N THR A 24 -4.48 11.36 1.18
CA THR A 24 -4.75 12.36 0.16
C THR A 24 -3.71 13.47 0.28
N GLN A 25 -3.15 13.89 -0.87
CA GLN A 25 -2.35 15.11 -0.94
C GLN A 25 -3.20 16.33 -1.28
N TYR A 26 -4.22 16.13 -2.12
CA TYR A 26 -5.14 17.15 -2.57
C TYR A 26 -6.52 16.54 -2.79
N VAL A 27 -7.54 17.22 -2.28
CA VAL A 27 -8.95 16.92 -2.53
C VAL A 27 -9.62 18.23 -2.93
N PRO A 28 -10.36 18.27 -4.07
CA PRO A 28 -11.13 19.43 -4.47
C PRO A 28 -12.13 19.87 -3.38
N GLU A 29 -12.26 21.19 -3.18
CA GLU A 29 -13.11 21.76 -2.13
C GLU A 29 -14.59 21.40 -2.30
N GLU A 30 -15.08 21.24 -3.53
CA GLU A 30 -16.45 20.77 -3.78
C GLU A 30 -16.70 19.37 -3.19
N LEU A 31 -15.71 18.47 -3.23
CA LEU A 31 -15.84 17.13 -2.68
C LEU A 31 -15.81 17.15 -1.15
N LYS A 32 -14.96 17.99 -0.56
CA LYS A 32 -14.93 18.19 0.91
C LYS A 32 -16.27 18.74 1.41
N LYS A 33 -16.81 19.76 0.74
CA LYS A 33 -18.13 20.33 1.06
C LYS A 33 -19.25 19.30 0.94
N ALA A 34 -19.20 18.45 -0.08
CA ALA A 34 -20.20 17.40 -0.30
C ALA A 34 -20.26 16.37 0.84
N VAL A 35 -19.14 16.14 1.54
CA VAL A 35 -19.06 15.19 2.66
C VAL A 35 -19.07 15.84 4.05
N ALA A 36 -19.07 17.17 4.16
CA ALA A 36 -18.89 17.88 5.43
C ALA A 36 -19.90 17.46 6.53
N SER A 37 -21.16 17.21 6.14
CA SER A 37 -22.24 16.76 7.02
C SER A 37 -22.39 15.25 7.16
N LYS A 38 -21.54 14.48 6.48
CA LYS A 38 -21.57 13.01 6.50
C LYS A 38 -20.96 12.46 7.80
N PRO A 39 -21.39 11.26 8.23
CA PRO A 39 -20.77 10.60 9.37
C PRO A 39 -19.29 10.28 9.10
N LEU A 40 -18.51 10.20 10.18
CA LEU A 40 -17.15 9.70 10.13
C LEU A 40 -17.15 8.23 9.69
N ALA A 41 -16.21 7.84 8.83
CA ALA A 41 -16.03 6.45 8.45
C ALA A 41 -15.70 5.58 9.68
N PRO A 42 -16.31 4.38 9.80
CA PRO A 42 -15.93 3.41 10.83
C PRO A 42 -14.51 2.86 10.57
N PRO A 43 -13.90 2.14 11.54
CA PRO A 43 -12.57 1.56 11.37
C PRO A 43 -12.49 0.51 10.24
N GLU A 44 -13.58 -0.21 10.01
CA GLU A 44 -13.73 -1.13 8.88
C GLU A 44 -14.39 -0.41 7.69
N PRO A 45 -14.12 -0.83 6.44
CA PRO A 45 -14.79 -0.25 5.27
C PRO A 45 -16.32 -0.33 5.40
N PRO A 46 -17.05 0.78 5.19
CA PRO A 46 -18.50 0.73 5.05
C PRO A 46 -18.94 -0.27 3.96
N PRO A 47 -20.09 -0.94 4.11
CA PRO A 47 -20.58 -1.87 3.10
C PRO A 47 -21.19 -1.19 1.86
N ASP A 48 -21.40 0.13 1.90
CA ASP A 48 -22.12 0.92 0.88
C ASP A 48 -21.39 2.21 0.49
N GLY A 49 -21.90 2.90 -0.54
CA GLY A 49 -21.44 4.25 -0.92
C GLY A 49 -20.14 4.32 -1.72
N TRP A 50 -19.59 3.18 -2.14
CA TRP A 50 -18.36 3.11 -2.92
C TRP A 50 -18.57 3.35 -4.41
N GLU A 51 -17.75 4.22 -4.98
CA GLU A 51 -17.64 4.50 -6.40
C GLU A 51 -16.23 4.10 -6.86
N ILE A 52 -16.14 3.24 -7.88
CA ILE A 52 -14.86 2.87 -8.49
C ILE A 52 -14.27 4.10 -9.17
N MET A 53 -12.97 4.31 -8.99
CA MET A 53 -12.20 5.38 -9.61
C MET A 53 -11.14 4.81 -10.55
N ASP A 54 -10.93 5.50 -11.66
CA ASP A 54 -9.80 5.22 -12.53
C ASP A 54 -8.51 5.79 -11.94
N ILE A 55 -7.43 5.01 -12.02
CA ILE A 55 -6.07 5.48 -11.73
C ILE A 55 -5.50 6.04 -13.04
N VAL A 56 -5.46 7.37 -13.16
CA VAL A 56 -4.99 8.05 -14.37
C VAL A 56 -3.45 7.97 -14.50
N GLU A 57 -2.75 8.09 -13.37
CA GLU A 57 -1.29 7.99 -13.30
C GLU A 57 -0.89 7.36 -11.97
N SER A 58 0.17 6.57 -11.96
CA SER A 58 0.78 6.09 -10.73
C SER A 58 2.29 5.90 -10.87
N LYS A 59 2.99 6.09 -9.76
CA LYS A 59 4.40 5.74 -9.61
C LYS A 59 4.52 4.64 -8.55
N PRO A 60 5.17 3.50 -8.85
CA PRO A 60 5.37 2.45 -7.85
C PRO A 60 6.17 2.95 -6.65
N ALA A 61 5.75 2.56 -5.44
CA ALA A 61 6.56 2.73 -4.24
C ALA A 61 7.63 1.63 -4.24
N VAL A 62 8.91 2.03 -4.13
CA VAL A 62 10.05 1.10 -4.14
C VAL A 62 10.85 1.30 -2.86
N ILE A 63 11.06 0.22 -2.13
CA ILE A 63 11.97 0.16 -0.99
C ILE A 63 13.03 -0.89 -1.28
N GLU A 64 14.28 -0.53 -1.02
CA GLU A 64 15.42 -1.42 -1.09
C GLU A 64 16.16 -1.39 0.25
N GLU A 65 16.38 -2.57 0.83
CA GLU A 65 17.11 -2.71 2.09
C GLU A 65 18.12 -3.84 2.01
N ASP A 66 19.25 -3.65 2.69
CA ASP A 66 20.25 -4.69 2.89
C ASP A 66 19.93 -5.47 4.17
N PHE A 67 19.81 -6.78 4.05
CA PHE A 67 19.47 -7.66 5.16
C PHE A 67 20.55 -8.72 5.34
N ALA A 68 21.09 -8.80 6.57
CA ALA A 68 22.04 -9.84 6.94
C ALA A 68 21.28 -11.15 7.22
N SER A 69 21.73 -12.23 6.59
CA SER A 69 21.18 -13.58 6.76
C SER A 69 22.28 -14.59 7.12
N SER A 70 21.87 -15.80 7.48
CA SER A 70 22.70 -16.98 7.68
C SER A 70 23.50 -17.38 6.43
N LYS A 71 23.12 -16.89 5.24
CA LYS A 71 23.79 -17.14 3.95
C LYS A 71 24.53 -15.90 3.40
N GLY A 72 24.70 -14.86 4.21
CA GLY A 72 25.33 -13.60 3.82
C GLY A 72 24.33 -12.46 3.69
N THR A 73 24.77 -11.32 3.15
CA THR A 73 23.92 -10.12 3.01
C THR A 73 23.19 -10.12 1.67
N PHE A 74 21.90 -9.82 1.71
CA PHE A 74 21.02 -9.74 0.54
C PHE A 74 20.46 -8.34 0.38
N ARG A 75 20.38 -7.86 -0.86
CA ARG A 75 19.56 -6.69 -1.23
C ARG A 75 18.15 -7.17 -1.47
N ILE A 76 17.22 -6.74 -0.64
CA ILE A 76 15.81 -7.07 -0.73
C ILE A 76 15.09 -5.85 -1.29
N ARG A 77 14.29 -6.08 -2.33
CA ARG A 77 13.55 -5.05 -3.04
C ARG A 77 12.06 -5.34 -2.97
N VAL A 78 11.32 -4.38 -2.45
CA VAL A 78 9.85 -4.39 -2.37
C VAL A 78 9.32 -3.31 -3.29
N VAL A 79 8.45 -3.69 -4.22
CA VAL A 79 7.74 -2.77 -5.12
C VAL A 79 6.25 -2.91 -4.90
N THR A 80 5.58 -1.79 -4.63
CA THR A 80 4.14 -1.73 -4.44
C THR A 80 3.51 -0.83 -5.49
N GLU A 81 2.54 -1.37 -6.23
CA GLU A 81 1.85 -0.70 -7.33
C GLU A 81 0.36 -0.62 -7.04
N PRO A 82 -0.27 0.57 -7.04
CA PRO A 82 -1.73 0.67 -6.91
C PRO A 82 -2.39 0.10 -8.17
N VAL A 83 -3.42 -0.72 -7.98
CA VAL A 83 -4.12 -1.43 -9.08
C VAL A 83 -5.61 -1.13 -9.14
N MET A 84 -6.22 -0.72 -8.03
CA MET A 84 -7.63 -0.35 -7.96
C MET A 84 -7.79 0.78 -6.96
N ALA A 85 -8.68 1.72 -7.25
CA ALA A 85 -9.05 2.79 -6.34
C ALA A 85 -10.58 2.92 -6.30
N SER A 86 -11.10 3.25 -5.12
CA SER A 86 -12.49 3.61 -4.92
C SER A 86 -12.59 4.79 -3.96
N ARG A 87 -13.62 5.62 -4.12
CA ARG A 87 -13.98 6.65 -3.14
C ARG A 87 -15.35 6.39 -2.55
N ASN A 88 -15.60 6.95 -1.38
CA ASN A 88 -16.88 6.92 -0.72
C ASN A 88 -17.32 8.34 -0.36
N MET A 89 -18.50 8.72 -0.84
CA MET A 89 -19.10 10.05 -0.63
C MET A 89 -20.19 10.04 0.46
N ASN A 90 -20.53 8.86 1.01
CA ASN A 90 -21.48 8.72 2.11
C ASN A 90 -20.82 8.89 3.49
N TYR A 91 -19.49 8.79 3.56
CA TYR A 91 -18.70 8.88 4.80
C TYR A 91 -17.50 9.80 4.61
N LYS A 92 -17.17 10.56 5.65
CA LYS A 92 -15.98 11.42 5.68
C LYS A 92 -14.84 10.79 6.49
N SER A 93 -13.62 11.15 6.15
CA SER A 93 -12.41 10.83 6.91
C SER A 93 -12.28 11.74 8.14
N ILE A 94 -11.30 11.47 9.00
CA ILE A 94 -10.94 12.33 10.13
C ILE A 94 -10.46 13.74 9.71
N HIS A 95 -10.23 13.95 8.41
CA HIS A 95 -9.80 15.22 7.83
C HIS A 95 -10.93 15.96 7.10
N ASP A 96 -12.19 15.55 7.30
CA ASP A 96 -13.38 16.10 6.61
C ASP A 96 -13.32 15.96 5.06
N GLU A 97 -12.68 14.90 4.59
CA GLU A 97 -12.55 14.57 3.16
C GLU A 97 -13.33 13.29 2.82
N PRO A 98 -13.65 13.02 1.54
CA PRO A 98 -14.17 11.72 1.15
C PRO A 98 -13.24 10.59 1.59
N THR A 99 -13.80 9.42 1.83
CA THR A 99 -12.99 8.26 2.19
C THR A 99 -12.47 7.60 0.92
N TYR A 100 -11.17 7.31 0.86
CA TYR A 100 -10.55 6.64 -0.27
C TYR A 100 -10.04 5.27 0.13
N TRP A 101 -10.17 4.30 -0.77
CA TRP A 101 -9.63 2.97 -0.63
C TRP A 101 -8.80 2.64 -1.85
N VAL A 102 -7.57 2.18 -1.64
CA VAL A 102 -6.67 1.78 -2.72
C VAL A 102 -6.24 0.34 -2.45
N SER A 103 -6.35 -0.49 -3.47
CA SER A 103 -5.74 -1.81 -3.49
C SER A 103 -4.45 -1.75 -4.29
N TRP A 104 -3.44 -2.48 -3.84
CA TRP A 104 -2.13 -2.54 -4.48
C TRP A 104 -1.63 -3.97 -4.55
N VAL A 105 -0.76 -4.22 -5.53
CA VAL A 105 0.03 -5.45 -5.62
C VAL A 105 1.43 -5.19 -5.14
N THR A 106 2.00 -6.16 -4.43
CA THR A 106 3.34 -6.08 -3.87
C THR A 106 4.22 -7.16 -4.48
N LYS A 107 5.35 -6.74 -5.07
CA LYS A 107 6.36 -7.63 -5.65
C LYS A 107 7.59 -7.59 -4.74
N ILE A 108 7.91 -8.73 -4.14
CA ILE A 108 9.08 -8.89 -3.28
C ILE A 108 10.12 -9.71 -4.05
N SER A 109 11.36 -9.23 -4.04
CA SER A 109 12.49 -9.92 -4.67
C SER A 109 13.76 -9.70 -3.85
N TRP A 110 14.74 -10.57 -4.02
CA TRP A 110 16.02 -10.43 -3.35
C TRP A 110 17.16 -10.99 -4.19
N LYS A 111 18.37 -10.48 -3.94
CA LYS A 111 19.61 -10.98 -4.52
C LYS A 111 20.76 -10.90 -3.51
N PRO A 112 21.72 -11.85 -3.53
CA PRO A 112 22.95 -11.71 -2.76
C PRO A 112 23.70 -10.42 -3.15
N LEU A 113 24.28 -9.72 -2.17
CA LEU A 113 25.16 -8.56 -2.44
C LEU A 113 26.57 -8.99 -2.84
N LYS A 114 26.98 -10.19 -2.42
CA LYS A 114 28.24 -10.82 -2.82
C LYS A 114 27.91 -12.22 -3.34
N GLY A 115 28.38 -12.48 -4.54
CA GLY A 115 28.39 -13.77 -5.23
C GLY A 115 29.71 -13.88 -5.98
#